data_AF-A0A1Y0BML0-F1
#
_entry.id   AF-A0A1Y0BML0-F1
#
_cell.length_a   1.000
_cell.length_b   1.000
_cell.length_c   1.000
_cell.angle_alpha   90.00
_cell.angle_beta   90.00
_cell.angle_gamma   90.00
#
_symmetry.space_group_name_H-M   'P 1'
#
loop_
_entity.id
_entity.type
_entity.pdbx_description
1 polymer ?
#
loop_
_entity_poly.entity_id
_entity_poly.type
_entity_poly.pdbx_seq_one_letter_code
_entity_poly.pdbx_strand_id
1 'polypeptide(L)' 'MRTHRLRNINLVGPAGFISMEDGEAVEIVQQGLVGVEAGTTSVLAMGGDSDDDLDRLGMDENSVRGFWRGYREFMAL' A
#
# COMPACT_ATOMS: atom_id res chain seq x y z
N MET A 1 7.10 -16.21 -25.65
CA MET A 1 6.76 -15.25 -24.57
C MET A 1 5.61 -15.69 -23.66
N ARG A 2 4.53 -16.31 -24.16
CA ARG A 2 3.39 -16.77 -23.35
C ARG A 2 3.77 -17.65 -22.15
N THR A 3 4.59 -18.67 -22.36
CA THR A 3 5.03 -19.59 -21.29
C THR A 3 5.79 -18.89 -20.17
N HIS A 4 6.64 -17.90 -20.49
CA HIS A 4 7.32 -17.08 -19.49
C HIS A 4 6.33 -16.27 -18.66
N ARG A 5 5.36 -15.61 -19.29
CA ARG A 5 4.31 -14.87 -18.57
C ARG A 5 3.44 -15.77 -17.68
N LEU A 6 3.14 -16.98 -18.14
CA LEU A 6 2.41 -17.96 -17.32
C LEU A 6 3.21 -18.39 -16.09
N ARG A 7 4.54 -18.53 -16.19
CA ARG A 7 5.38 -18.82 -15.02
C ARG A 7 5.45 -17.65 -14.04
N ASN A 8 5.38 -16.40 -14.52
CA ASN A 8 5.39 -15.23 -13.65
C ASN A 8 4.19 -15.18 -12.69
N ILE A 9 3.08 -15.90 -12.97
CA ILE A 9 1.97 -15.99 -12.02
C ILE A 9 2.35 -16.76 -10.74
N ASN A 10 3.46 -17.51 -10.75
CA ASN A 10 3.98 -18.09 -9.52
C ASN A 10 4.52 -17.01 -8.56
N LEU A 11 4.71 -15.77 -9.01
CA LEU A 11 5.14 -14.65 -8.15
C LEU A 11 3.96 -13.93 -7.52
N VAL A 12 2.80 -13.89 -8.17
CA VAL A 12 1.66 -13.05 -7.78
C VAL A 12 0.34 -13.82 -7.71
N GLY A 13 -0.57 -13.40 -6.85
CA GLY A 13 -1.86 -14.07 -6.63
C GLY A 13 -1.89 -14.94 -5.38
N PRO A 14 -3.00 -15.65 -5.10
CA PRO A 14 -3.26 -16.23 -3.77
C PRO A 14 -2.22 -17.25 -3.26
N ALA A 15 -1.46 -17.86 -4.17
CA ALA A 15 -0.36 -18.78 -3.85
C ALA A 15 0.98 -18.33 -4.48
N GLY A 16 1.07 -17.07 -4.89
CA GLY A 16 2.27 -16.49 -5.48
C GLY A 16 3.31 -16.17 -4.41
N PHE A 17 4.59 -16.40 -4.70
CA PHE A 17 5.68 -16.25 -3.72
C PHE A 17 5.81 -14.84 -3.14
N ILE A 18 5.48 -13.78 -3.89
CA ILE A 18 5.53 -12.39 -3.40
C ILE A 18 4.21 -12.05 -2.70
N SER A 19 3.08 -12.31 -3.36
CA SER A 19 1.76 -11.95 -2.82
C SER A 19 1.38 -12.66 -1.52
N MET A 20 1.97 -13.83 -1.24
CA MET A 20 1.76 -14.53 0.03
C MET A 20 2.27 -13.69 1.21
N GLU A 21 3.46 -13.09 1.07
CA GLU A 21 4.04 -12.23 2.11
C GLU A 21 3.26 -10.91 2.24
N ASP A 22 2.87 -10.30 1.11
CA ASP A 22 2.06 -9.08 1.11
C ASP A 22 0.69 -9.29 1.82
N GLY A 23 0.05 -10.44 1.58
CA GLY A 23 -1.23 -10.79 2.19
C GLY A 23 -1.14 -10.91 3.70
N GLU A 24 -0.13 -11.60 4.21
CA GLU A 24 0.13 -11.73 5.65
C GLU A 24 0.39 -10.36 6.30
N ALA A 25 1.19 -9.51 5.66
CA ALA A 25 1.46 -8.16 6.18
C ALA A 25 0.18 -7.32 6.32
N VAL A 26 -0.72 -7.38 5.34
CA VAL A 26 -2.03 -6.70 5.39
C VAL A 26 -2.91 -7.29 6.48
N GLU A 27 -2.94 -8.61 6.64
CA GLU A 27 -3.72 -9.27 7.69
C GLU A 27 -3.26 -8.86 9.09
N ILE A 28 -1.95 -8.84 9.34
CA ILE A 28 -1.38 -8.39 10.62
C ILE A 28 -1.79 -6.93 10.91
N VAL A 29 -1.71 -6.03 9.93
CA VAL A 29 -2.15 -4.63 10.10
C VAL A 29 -3.64 -4.57 10.45
N GLN A 30 -4.48 -5.30 9.72
CA GLN A 30 -5.93 -5.31 9.95
C GLN A 30 -6.30 -5.85 11.33
N GLN A 31 -5.63 -6.92 11.79
CA GLN A 31 -5.80 -7.47 13.13
C GLN A 31 -5.34 -6.46 14.21
N GLY A 32 -4.22 -5.75 13.96
CA GLY A 32 -3.69 -4.72 14.86
C GLY A 32 -4.66 -3.56 15.09
N LEU A 33 -5.49 -3.21 14.10
CA LEU A 33 -6.46 -2.10 14.22
C LEU A 33 -7.54 -2.34 15.29
N VAL A 34 -7.85 -3.60 15.64
CA VAL A 34 -8.93 -3.93 16.60
C VAL A 34 -8.69 -3.32 17.99
N GLY A 35 -7.43 -3.15 18.39
CA GLY A 35 -7.05 -2.61 19.70
C GLY A 35 -6.66 -1.13 19.71
N VAL A 36 -6.79 -0.41 18.59
CA VAL A 36 -6.29 0.97 18.48
C VAL A 36 -7.26 1.95 19.15
N GLU A 37 -6.72 2.83 19.98
CA GLU A 37 -7.49 3.88 20.65
C GLU A 37 -8.07 4.88 19.64
N ALA A 38 -9.29 5.33 19.90
CA ALA A 38 -9.97 6.33 19.08
C ALA A 38 -9.14 7.62 18.95
N GLY A 39 -9.00 8.11 17.72
CA GLY A 39 -8.21 9.31 17.41
C GLY A 39 -6.74 9.03 17.12
N THR A 40 -6.27 7.78 17.25
CA THR A 40 -4.93 7.38 16.79
C THR A 40 -4.87 7.31 15.26
N THR A 41 -3.73 7.65 14.66
CA THR A 41 -3.52 7.67 13.21
C THR A 41 -2.25 6.97 12.79
N SER A 42 -2.25 6.34 11.61
CA SER A 42 -1.02 5.92 10.93
C SER A 42 -0.20 7.15 10.50
N VAL A 43 1.12 6.98 10.38
CA VAL A 43 2.05 8.03 9.97
C VAL A 43 2.50 7.78 8.53
N LEU A 44 2.39 8.81 7.67
CA LEU A 44 2.82 8.78 6.27
C LEU A 44 3.80 9.95 5.98
N ALA A 45 5.01 9.86 6.52
CA ALA A 45 6.00 10.94 6.52
C ALA A 45 7.23 10.67 5.63
N MET A 46 7.32 9.52 4.97
CA MET A 46 8.44 9.20 4.10
C MET A 46 8.40 10.10 2.86
N GLY A 47 9.53 10.74 2.58
CA GLY A 47 9.65 11.72 1.49
C GLY A 47 9.04 13.10 1.78
N GLY A 48 8.69 13.39 3.05
CA GLY A 48 8.12 14.68 3.46
C GLY A 48 6.61 14.75 3.29
N ASP A 49 6.05 15.96 3.17
CA ASP A 49 4.60 16.20 3.16
C ASP A 49 4.02 16.43 1.75
N SER A 50 4.85 16.46 0.71
CA SER A 50 4.39 16.69 -0.66
C SER A 50 3.72 15.45 -1.23
N ASP A 51 2.68 15.67 -2.04
CA ASP A 51 2.13 14.69 -2.96
C ASP A 51 2.44 15.00 -4.45
N ASP A 52 3.40 15.90 -4.67
CA ASP A 52 3.91 16.25 -6.02
C ASP A 52 4.79 15.14 -6.59
N ASP A 53 4.56 14.77 -7.85
CA ASP A 53 5.27 13.70 -8.57
C ASP A 53 6.79 13.80 -8.35
N LEU A 54 7.34 12.84 -7.62
CA LEU A 54 8.77 12.78 -7.37
C LEU A 54 9.38 11.97 -8.51
N ASP A 55 10.25 12.61 -9.31
CA ASP A 55 11.06 11.98 -10.38
C ASP A 55 11.93 10.78 -9.90
N ARG A 56 11.85 10.40 -8.61
CA ARG A 56 12.60 9.33 -7.97
C ARG A 56 11.67 8.16 -7.66
N LEU A 57 11.95 7.02 -8.28
CA LEU A 57 11.24 5.77 -8.06
C LEU A 57 11.34 5.29 -6.59
N GLY A 58 10.20 5.23 -5.91
CA GLY A 58 9.87 4.21 -4.92
C GLY A 58 10.52 4.33 -3.54
N MET A 59 11.01 5.50 -3.14
CA MET A 59 11.60 5.74 -1.81
C MET A 59 10.84 6.82 -1.01
N ASP A 60 9.54 6.96 -1.26
CA ASP A 60 8.65 7.90 -0.56
C ASP A 60 7.21 7.37 -0.49
N GLU A 61 6.37 8.09 0.27
CA GLU A 61 4.95 7.79 0.47
C GLU A 61 4.02 8.80 -0.25
N ASN A 62 4.53 9.54 -1.25
CA ASN A 62 3.74 10.54 -1.96
C ASN A 62 2.46 9.91 -2.55
N SER A 63 2.60 8.87 -3.35
CA SER A 63 1.46 8.24 -4.03
C SER A 63 0.37 7.77 -3.05
N VAL A 64 0.77 7.31 -1.86
CA VAL A 64 -0.15 6.92 -0.78
C VAL A 64 -0.87 8.16 -0.20
N ARG A 65 -0.15 9.28 0.01
CA ARG A 65 -0.77 10.55 0.41
C ARG A 65 -1.75 11.05 -0.66
N GLY A 66 -1.39 11.02 -1.93
CA GLY A 66 -2.26 11.41 -3.04
C GLY A 66 -3.54 10.57 -3.12
N PHE A 67 -3.42 9.25 -2.93
CA PHE A 67 -4.58 8.35 -2.82
C PHE A 67 -5.52 8.78 -1.68
N TRP A 68 -5.00 9.00 -0.48
CA TRP A 68 -5.82 9.39 0.67
C TRP A 68 -6.44 10.78 0.52
N ARG A 69 -5.73 11.73 -0.11
CA ARG A 69 -6.31 13.05 -0.44
C ARG A 69 -7.53 12.90 -1.34
N GLY A 70 -7.40 12.15 -2.44
CA GLY A 70 -8.51 11.89 -3.36
C GLY A 70 -9.65 11.11 -2.71
N TYR A 71 -9.34 10.11 -1.87
CA TYR A 71 -10.34 9.38 -1.10
C TYR A 71 -11.16 10.31 -0.19
N ARG A 72 -10.49 11.21 0.54
CA ARG A 72 -11.16 12.17 1.43
C ARG A 72 -12.06 13.14 0.68
N GLU A 73 -11.60 13.66 -0.44
CA GLU A 73 -12.42 14.50 -1.32
C GLU A 73 -13.66 13.76 -1.80
N PHE A 74 -13.48 12.53 -2.29
CA PHE A 74 -14.57 11.69 -2.78
C PHE A 74 -15.59 11.35 -1.69
N MET A 75 -15.13 11.13 -0.46
CA MET A 75 -15.96 10.77 0.69
C MET A 75 -16.52 11.97 1.47
N ALA A 76 -16.15 13.20 1.07
CA ALA A 76 -16.49 14.45 1.77
C ALA A 76 -16.03 14.49 3.25
N LEU A 77 -14.77 14.09 3.51
CA LEU A 77 -14.12 14.03 4.84
C LEU A 77 -13.02 15.09 5.05
#